data_AF-A0A812T9X1-F1
#
_entry.id   AF-A0A812T9X1-F1
#
_cell.length_a   1.000
_cell.length_b   1.000
_cell.length_c   1.000
_cell.angle_alpha   90.00
_cell.angle_beta   90.00
_cell.angle_gamma   90.00
#
_symmetry.space_group_name_H-M   'P 1'
#
loop_
_entity.id
_entity.type
_entity.pdbx_description
1 polymer ?
#
loop_
_entity_poly.entity_id
_entity_poly.type
_entity_poly.pdbx_seq_one_letter_code
_entity_poly.pdbx_strand_id
1 'polypeptide(L)'
;MLSVMSELLRWLDPIADIRSDASRLFVSGARGAAAFVPRGFPDVLARHRAARGGHREAMLSELSTAGWPKSACLGEEEKRLDACQTCSVRLSKLWLHRGQCLLCETKLRSRGRCPYGGARCSRSFCPHDSRCIVCEQWSCERCRLLRGDGEDVWQIAAQHQPDVIFLDFDRTLCTTKAGASPLSGNHSLDSDLVALCGMHQRVYIVTRNSRSEDIAFFLRQHGISARLKEEQAHASEASGLRGNVEVRSIKREGFRSKVNFVLQLLADSMGGSEATGLFVDDDIKELTEDCEALREVLASGRLLRLLFVRSGGKE
;
A
#
# COMPACT_ATOMS: atom_id res chain seq x y z
N MET A 1 -12.10 23.17 -27.93
CA MET A 1 -11.90 23.97 -26.69
C MET A 1 -13.21 24.45 -26.08
N LEU A 2 -14.16 25.01 -26.86
CA LEU A 2 -15.46 25.48 -26.34
C LEU A 2 -16.28 24.41 -25.61
N SER A 3 -16.30 23.14 -26.09
CA SER A 3 -17.13 22.10 -25.47
C SER A 3 -16.68 21.68 -24.06
N VAL A 4 -15.37 21.68 -23.78
CA VAL A 4 -14.84 21.26 -22.48
C VAL A 4 -15.09 22.31 -21.40
N MET A 5 -15.03 23.61 -21.77
CA MET A 5 -15.34 24.69 -20.85
C MET A 5 -16.84 24.77 -20.54
N SER A 6 -17.69 24.60 -21.54
CA SER A 6 -19.15 24.52 -21.33
C SER A 6 -19.54 23.34 -20.44
N GLU A 7 -18.85 22.21 -20.57
CA GLU A 7 -19.11 21.03 -19.75
C GLU A 7 -18.57 21.20 -18.32
N LEU A 8 -17.40 21.82 -18.13
CA LEU A 8 -16.88 22.19 -16.81
C LEU A 8 -17.80 23.16 -16.07
N LEU A 9 -18.29 24.20 -16.76
CA LEU A 9 -19.22 25.18 -16.18
C LEU A 9 -20.55 24.53 -15.79
N ARG A 10 -21.04 23.57 -16.58
CA ARG A 10 -22.23 22.77 -16.24
C ARG A 10 -22.10 22.02 -14.91
N TRP A 11 -20.88 21.67 -14.48
CA TRP A 11 -20.63 21.07 -13.16
C TRP A 11 -20.40 22.11 -12.07
N LEU A 12 -19.72 23.21 -12.40
CA LEU A 12 -19.37 24.24 -11.42
C LEU A 12 -20.57 25.11 -11.03
N ASP A 13 -21.52 25.34 -11.94
CA ASP A 13 -22.70 26.18 -11.68
C ASP A 13 -23.63 25.55 -10.62
N PRO A 14 -24.01 24.26 -10.69
CA PRO A 14 -24.79 23.63 -9.61
C PRO A 14 -24.03 23.56 -8.28
N ILE A 15 -22.72 23.32 -8.32
CA ILE A 15 -21.86 23.33 -7.11
C ILE A 15 -21.82 24.74 -6.49
N ALA A 16 -21.84 25.79 -7.32
CA ALA A 16 -21.90 27.17 -6.89
C ALA A 16 -23.30 27.60 -6.40
N ASP A 17 -24.37 27.05 -6.97
CA ASP A 17 -25.76 27.37 -6.56
C ASP A 17 -26.17 26.66 -5.26
N ILE A 18 -25.62 25.46 -5.00
CA ILE A 18 -25.77 24.72 -3.72
C ILE A 18 -25.16 25.49 -2.53
N ARG A 19 -24.34 26.53 -2.78
CA ARG A 19 -23.70 27.38 -1.75
C ARG A 19 -24.68 28.12 -0.82
N SER A 20 -25.96 28.20 -1.18
CA SER A 20 -26.92 29.03 -0.44
C SER A 20 -27.53 28.37 0.80
N ASP A 21 -27.66 27.03 0.87
CA ASP A 21 -28.43 26.39 1.97
C ASP A 21 -28.01 24.96 2.41
N ALA A 22 -26.95 24.36 1.85
CA ALA A 22 -26.60 22.97 2.20
C ALA A 22 -25.52 22.84 3.30
N SER A 23 -25.90 22.23 4.42
CA SER A 23 -25.07 21.98 5.62
C SER A 23 -24.02 20.87 5.47
N ARG A 24 -23.12 21.00 4.48
CA ARG A 24 -21.96 20.15 4.11
C ARG A 24 -22.20 19.39 2.81
N LEU A 25 -21.32 19.57 1.83
CA LEU A 25 -20.97 18.59 0.79
C LEU A 25 -19.71 19.07 0.05
N PHE A 26 -18.86 18.11 -0.32
CA PHE A 26 -17.47 18.25 -0.81
C PHE A 26 -16.41 18.56 0.26
N VAL A 27 -15.75 17.51 0.74
CA VAL A 27 -14.55 17.61 1.56
C VAL A 27 -13.35 17.22 0.69
N SER A 28 -12.72 18.24 0.09
CA SER A 28 -11.35 18.12 -0.41
C SER A 28 -10.41 18.17 0.80
N GLY A 29 -9.97 17.01 1.27
CA GLY A 29 -9.14 16.89 2.46
C GLY A 29 -7.68 17.27 2.21
N ALA A 30 -7.31 18.50 2.58
CA ALA A 30 -6.05 18.69 3.27
C ALA A 30 -6.29 18.33 4.75
N ARG A 31 -5.58 17.31 5.27
CA ARG A 31 -5.51 16.91 6.70
C ARG A 31 -6.86 16.76 7.42
N GLY A 32 -7.39 15.53 7.46
CA GLY A 32 -8.29 15.09 8.54
C GLY A 32 -9.79 15.33 8.36
N ALA A 33 -10.29 15.52 7.15
CA ALA A 33 -11.71 15.63 6.90
C ALA A 33 -12.19 14.48 6.00
N ALA A 34 -13.28 13.81 6.41
CA ALA A 34 -13.82 12.61 5.76
C ALA A 34 -14.32 12.93 4.34
N ALA A 35 -13.85 12.17 3.36
CA ALA A 35 -14.24 12.31 1.97
C ALA A 35 -15.57 11.56 1.71
N PHE A 36 -16.63 12.30 1.37
CA PHE A 36 -17.82 11.72 0.76
C PHE A 36 -17.72 11.89 -0.76
N VAL A 37 -17.54 10.77 -1.47
CA VAL A 37 -17.60 10.72 -2.93
C VAL A 37 -18.98 10.18 -3.31
N PRO A 38 -19.85 10.98 -3.98
CA PRO A 38 -21.16 10.51 -4.39
C PRO A 38 -21.07 9.24 -5.26
N ARG A 39 -22.04 8.33 -5.10
CA ARG A 39 -22.15 7.14 -5.97
C ARG A 39 -22.21 7.57 -7.43
N GLY A 40 -21.42 6.92 -8.30
CA GLY A 40 -21.33 7.23 -9.73
C GLY A 40 -20.34 8.34 -10.11
N PHE A 41 -19.76 9.07 -9.15
CA PHE A 41 -18.75 10.10 -9.46
C PHE A 41 -17.50 9.55 -10.18
N PRO A 42 -16.96 8.36 -9.83
CA PRO A 42 -15.88 7.74 -10.60
C PRO A 42 -16.25 7.47 -12.08
N ASP A 43 -17.51 7.15 -12.36
CA ASP A 43 -18.01 6.83 -13.71
C ASP A 43 -18.15 8.08 -14.57
N VAL A 44 -18.50 9.21 -13.96
CA VAL A 44 -18.45 10.54 -14.61
C VAL A 44 -17.03 10.82 -15.10
N LEU A 45 -16.03 10.60 -14.25
CA LEU A 45 -14.63 10.83 -14.62
C LEU A 45 -14.11 9.81 -15.63
N ALA A 46 -14.69 8.61 -15.72
CA ALA A 46 -14.19 7.54 -16.59
C ALA A 46 -14.18 7.95 -18.08
N ARG A 47 -15.25 8.61 -18.56
CA ARG A 47 -15.33 9.12 -19.94
C ARG A 47 -14.26 10.16 -20.23
N HIS A 48 -13.96 11.01 -19.26
CA HIS A 48 -12.95 12.05 -19.40
C HIS A 48 -11.52 11.54 -19.19
N ARG A 49 -11.31 10.41 -18.50
CA ARG A 49 -9.99 9.76 -18.44
C ARG A 49 -9.52 9.30 -19.83
N ALA A 50 -10.43 8.81 -20.66
CA ALA A 50 -10.15 8.44 -22.05
C ALA A 50 -9.79 9.69 -22.89
N ALA A 51 -10.59 10.75 -22.80
CA ALA A 51 -10.29 12.02 -23.48
C ALA A 51 -8.95 12.64 -23.02
N ARG A 52 -8.67 12.59 -21.72
CA ARG A 52 -7.38 13.01 -21.14
C ARG A 52 -6.22 12.23 -21.74
N GLY A 53 -6.37 10.92 -21.96
CA GLY A 53 -5.37 10.08 -22.61
C GLY A 53 -5.03 10.62 -24.01
N GLY A 54 -6.05 10.88 -24.83
CA GLY A 54 -5.87 11.38 -26.20
C GLY A 54 -5.23 12.76 -26.30
N HIS A 55 -5.44 13.65 -25.32
CA HIS A 55 -4.84 14.99 -25.29
C HIS A 55 -3.54 15.08 -24.51
N ARG A 56 -3.13 14.02 -23.79
CA ARG A 56 -1.96 14.06 -22.91
C ARG A 56 -0.68 14.34 -23.68
N GLU A 57 -0.47 13.66 -24.80
CA GLU A 57 0.75 13.83 -25.61
C GLU A 57 0.85 15.23 -26.21
N ALA A 58 -0.26 15.75 -26.75
CA ALA A 58 -0.33 17.12 -27.27
C ALA A 58 -0.02 18.15 -26.18
N MET A 59 -0.62 18.02 -25.00
CA MET A 59 -0.36 18.90 -23.86
C MET A 59 1.11 18.82 -23.41
N LEU A 60 1.71 17.63 -23.33
CA LEU A 60 3.12 17.48 -22.97
C LEU A 60 4.04 18.09 -24.02
N SER A 61 3.70 17.94 -25.31
CA SER A 61 4.44 18.56 -26.41
C SER A 61 4.38 20.09 -26.31
N GLU A 62 3.20 20.66 -26.11
CA GLU A 62 3.00 22.10 -25.94
C GLU A 62 3.77 22.64 -24.73
N LEU A 63 3.69 21.97 -23.58
CA LEU A 63 4.46 22.35 -22.39
C LEU A 63 5.98 22.31 -22.64
N SER A 64 6.45 21.39 -23.47
CA SER A 64 7.88 21.26 -23.80
C SER A 64 8.37 22.32 -24.79
N THR A 65 7.50 22.85 -25.66
CA THR A 65 7.87 23.77 -26.74
C THR A 65 7.47 25.22 -26.44
N ALA A 66 6.23 25.46 -26.02
CA ALA A 66 5.68 26.77 -25.72
C ALA A 66 5.89 27.21 -24.27
N GLY A 67 6.26 26.27 -23.39
CA GLY A 67 6.48 26.51 -21.96
C GLY A 67 5.20 26.38 -21.14
N TRP A 68 5.28 26.80 -19.87
CA TRP A 68 4.18 26.64 -18.90
C TRP A 68 3.14 27.75 -19.07
N PRO A 69 1.83 27.44 -19.03
CA PRO A 69 0.79 28.45 -19.10
C PRO A 69 0.92 29.48 -17.98
N LYS A 70 0.71 30.76 -18.32
CA LYS A 70 0.59 31.83 -17.32
C LYS A 70 -0.79 31.75 -16.67
N SER A 71 -0.85 31.80 -15.34
CA SER A 71 -2.13 31.68 -14.62
C SER A 71 -2.97 32.94 -14.87
N ALA A 72 -4.19 32.80 -15.40
CA ALA A 72 -5.06 33.95 -15.73
C ALA A 72 -5.72 34.61 -14.49
N CYS A 73 -5.75 33.93 -13.34
CA CYS A 73 -6.27 34.47 -12.07
C CYS A 73 -5.12 35.11 -11.28
N LEU A 74 -4.98 36.43 -11.44
CA LEU A 74 -3.91 37.22 -10.81
C LEU A 74 -4.23 37.51 -9.34
N GLY A 75 -3.63 36.74 -8.44
CA GLY A 75 -3.57 37.00 -6.99
C GLY A 75 -2.14 36.87 -6.45
N GLU A 76 -1.90 37.33 -5.21
CA GLU A 76 -0.56 37.36 -4.58
C GLU A 76 0.18 36.00 -4.50
N GLU A 77 -0.54 34.88 -4.67
CA GLU A 77 0.02 33.53 -4.59
C GLU A 77 1.08 33.23 -5.67
N GLU A 78 1.07 33.92 -6.81
CA GLU A 78 2.10 33.72 -7.86
C GLU A 78 3.47 34.34 -7.51
N LYS A 79 3.58 35.13 -6.42
CA LYS A 79 4.89 35.58 -5.92
C LYS A 79 5.73 34.43 -5.34
N ARG A 80 5.11 33.30 -4.97
CA ARG A 80 5.80 32.14 -4.38
C ARG A 80 5.94 31.01 -5.40
N LEU A 81 6.92 31.18 -6.29
CA LEU A 81 7.34 30.12 -7.22
C LEU A 81 8.33 29.17 -6.53
N ASP A 82 7.99 27.89 -6.54
CA ASP A 82 8.85 26.81 -6.06
C ASP A 82 9.62 26.20 -7.24
N ALA A 83 10.83 25.69 -6.97
CA ALA A 83 11.65 25.06 -8.00
C ALA A 83 11.32 23.57 -8.14
N CYS A 84 11.21 23.10 -9.38
CA CYS A 84 11.15 21.67 -9.65
C CYS A 84 12.43 20.97 -9.19
N GLN A 85 12.31 19.88 -8.43
CA GLN A 85 13.46 19.15 -7.88
C GLN A 85 14.37 18.50 -8.93
N THR A 86 13.93 18.35 -10.18
CA THR A 86 14.73 17.72 -11.25
C THR A 86 15.31 18.73 -12.25
N CYS A 87 14.52 19.68 -12.73
CA CYS A 87 14.95 20.63 -13.77
C CYS A 87 15.06 22.08 -13.28
N SER A 88 14.80 22.33 -11.99
CA SER A 88 14.90 23.65 -11.35
C SER A 88 14.02 24.76 -11.93
N VAL A 89 13.12 24.45 -12.88
CA VAL A 89 12.12 25.41 -13.38
C VAL A 89 11.26 25.89 -12.23
N ARG A 90 11.03 27.21 -12.15
CA ARG A 90 10.25 27.83 -11.08
C ARG A 90 8.81 27.97 -11.52
N LEU A 91 7.91 27.33 -10.78
CA LEU A 91 6.50 27.25 -11.11
C LEU A 91 5.64 27.48 -9.87
N SER A 92 4.39 27.90 -10.08
CA SER A 92 3.40 27.89 -9.00
C SER A 92 3.11 26.45 -8.58
N LYS A 93 2.60 26.27 -7.36
CA LYS A 93 2.23 24.95 -6.82
C LYS A 93 1.16 24.23 -7.64
N LEU A 94 0.42 24.96 -8.49
CA LEU A 94 -0.55 24.37 -9.43
C LEU A 94 0.12 23.43 -10.44
N TRP A 95 1.35 23.74 -10.84
CA TRP A 95 2.11 22.99 -11.85
C TRP A 95 3.15 22.05 -11.24
N LEU A 96 3.25 22.01 -9.92
CA LEU A 96 4.16 21.16 -9.17
C LEU A 96 3.38 20.17 -8.31
N HIS A 97 3.51 18.88 -8.61
CA HIS A 97 3.03 17.84 -7.72
C HIS A 97 4.19 17.31 -6.89
N ARG A 98 4.13 17.52 -5.56
CA ARG A 98 5.16 17.07 -4.60
C ARG A 98 6.59 17.50 -5.00
N GLY A 99 6.73 18.73 -5.51
CA GLY A 99 8.02 19.28 -5.95
C GLY A 99 8.46 18.88 -7.36
N GLN A 100 7.64 18.11 -8.09
CA GLN A 100 7.94 17.67 -9.45
C GLN A 100 7.03 18.36 -10.47
N CYS A 101 7.59 18.91 -11.55
CA CYS A 101 6.80 19.40 -12.67
C CYS A 101 6.31 18.22 -13.54
N LEU A 102 5.17 18.40 -14.22
CA LEU A 102 4.51 17.37 -15.03
C LEU A 102 5.42 16.73 -16.12
N LEU A 103 6.31 17.53 -16.74
CA LEU A 103 7.25 17.02 -17.76
C LEU A 103 8.27 16.05 -17.16
N CYS A 104 8.91 16.45 -16.06
CA CYS A 104 9.88 15.59 -15.38
C CYS A 104 9.20 14.38 -14.74
N GLU A 105 7.99 14.55 -14.21
CA GLU A 105 7.20 13.42 -13.70
C GLU A 105 6.97 12.39 -14.80
N THR A 106 6.49 12.82 -15.96
CA THR A 106 6.22 11.94 -17.10
C THR A 106 7.51 11.27 -17.61
N LYS A 107 8.61 12.03 -17.70
CA LYS A 107 9.92 11.50 -18.11
C LYS A 107 10.48 10.46 -17.16
N LEU A 108 10.26 10.61 -15.85
CA LEU A 108 10.69 9.61 -14.86
C LEU A 108 9.82 8.36 -14.95
N ARG A 109 8.50 8.52 -15.07
CA ARG A 109 7.55 7.40 -15.24
C ARG A 109 7.85 6.58 -16.49
N SER A 110 8.11 7.21 -17.63
CA SER A 110 8.45 6.51 -18.88
C SER A 110 9.76 5.72 -18.81
N ARG A 111 10.62 6.04 -17.83
CA ARG A 111 11.85 5.30 -17.53
C ARG A 111 11.66 4.22 -16.45
N GLY A 112 10.42 3.93 -16.06
CA GLY A 112 10.12 2.98 -15.00
C GLY A 112 10.54 3.46 -13.60
N ARG A 113 10.57 4.79 -13.36
CA ARG A 113 11.03 5.37 -12.09
C ARG A 113 9.95 6.16 -11.39
N CYS A 114 9.90 6.02 -10.07
CA CYS A 114 9.08 6.86 -9.22
C CYS A 114 9.56 8.32 -9.27
N PRO A 115 8.68 9.28 -9.60
CA PRO A 115 9.05 10.69 -9.66
C PRO A 115 9.29 11.34 -8.29
N TYR A 116 8.81 10.75 -7.19
CA TYR A 116 8.81 11.39 -5.87
C TYR A 116 9.83 10.77 -4.89
N GLY A 117 10.05 9.46 -4.99
CA GLY A 117 10.92 8.73 -4.07
C GLY A 117 12.33 8.43 -4.61
N GLY A 118 12.56 8.70 -5.90
CA GLY A 118 13.83 8.40 -6.57
C GLY A 118 14.22 6.93 -6.40
N ALA A 119 15.48 6.68 -6.05
CA ALA A 119 16.03 5.34 -5.89
C ALA A 119 15.37 4.52 -4.76
N ARG A 120 14.77 5.16 -3.75
CA ARG A 120 14.11 4.45 -2.62
C ARG A 120 12.85 3.70 -3.06
N CYS A 121 12.27 4.07 -4.20
CA CYS A 121 11.06 3.47 -4.74
C CYS A 121 11.30 2.63 -6.00
N SER A 122 12.55 2.24 -6.28
CA SER A 122 12.86 1.42 -7.46
C SER A 122 12.09 0.10 -7.48
N ARG A 123 11.92 -0.53 -6.30
CA ARG A 123 11.22 -1.80 -6.13
C ARG A 123 9.70 -1.66 -5.90
N SER A 124 9.23 -0.43 -5.69
CA SER A 124 7.81 -0.14 -5.42
C SER A 124 7.10 0.52 -6.59
N PHE A 125 7.78 0.69 -7.72
CA PHE A 125 7.21 1.25 -8.93
C PHE A 125 6.56 0.16 -9.77
N CYS A 126 5.25 0.28 -9.98
CA CYS A 126 4.47 -0.62 -10.83
C CYS A 126 4.73 -0.32 -12.31
N PRO A 127 5.22 -1.29 -13.10
CA PRO A 127 5.42 -1.10 -14.54
C PRO A 127 4.10 -1.09 -15.33
N HIS A 128 3.03 -1.71 -14.82
CA HIS A 128 1.75 -1.81 -15.52
C HIS A 128 1.01 -0.47 -15.60
N ASP A 129 1.04 0.31 -14.50
CA ASP A 129 0.31 1.58 -14.38
C ASP A 129 1.23 2.79 -14.31
N SER A 130 2.55 2.56 -14.33
CA SER A 130 3.58 3.58 -14.15
C SER A 130 3.37 4.40 -12.87
N ARG A 131 3.03 3.73 -11.75
CA ARG A 131 2.72 4.34 -10.45
C ARG A 131 3.50 3.70 -9.31
N CYS A 132 3.90 4.50 -8.33
CA CYS A 132 4.56 4.04 -7.13
C CYS A 132 3.55 3.61 -6.06
N ILE A 133 3.68 2.37 -5.59
CA ILE A 133 2.83 1.77 -4.54
C ILE A 133 2.93 2.56 -3.24
N VAL A 134 4.15 2.97 -2.86
CA VAL A 134 4.40 3.73 -1.63
C VAL A 134 3.95 5.18 -1.77
N CYS A 135 4.46 5.90 -2.76
CA CYS A 135 4.23 7.34 -2.84
C CYS A 135 2.80 7.69 -3.27
N GLU A 136 2.21 6.90 -4.17
CA GLU A 136 0.90 7.22 -4.77
C GLU A 136 -0.22 6.35 -4.21
N GLN A 137 0.07 5.57 -3.17
CA GLN A 137 -0.89 4.67 -2.54
C GLN A 137 -1.54 3.73 -3.56
N TRP A 138 -0.72 3.23 -4.49
CA TRP A 138 -1.19 2.41 -5.60
C TRP A 138 -1.25 0.93 -5.22
N SER A 139 -2.25 0.23 -5.73
CA SER A 139 -2.38 -1.22 -5.66
C SER A 139 -2.41 -1.77 -7.08
N CYS A 140 -1.71 -2.88 -7.33
CA CYS A 140 -1.68 -3.50 -8.65
C CYS A 140 -1.87 -5.02 -8.57
N GLU A 141 -3.03 -5.48 -9.06
CA GLU A 141 -3.38 -6.89 -9.13
C GLU A 141 -2.43 -7.69 -10.03
N ARG A 142 -1.99 -7.09 -11.15
CA ARG A 142 -1.02 -7.73 -12.06
C ARG A 142 0.35 -7.90 -11.41
N CYS A 143 0.76 -6.97 -10.55
CA CYS A 143 1.97 -7.13 -9.73
C CYS A 143 1.75 -8.03 -8.51
N ARG A 144 0.49 -8.35 -8.18
CA ARG A 144 0.09 -9.01 -6.92
C ARG A 144 0.71 -8.32 -5.71
N LEU A 145 0.67 -6.99 -5.75
CA LEU A 145 1.19 -6.14 -4.69
C LEU A 145 0.18 -5.02 -4.46
N LEU A 146 -0.52 -5.16 -3.36
CA LEU A 146 -1.54 -4.27 -2.90
C LEU A 146 -1.00 -3.40 -1.77
N ARG A 147 -1.72 -2.35 -1.43
CA ARG A 147 -1.49 -1.51 -0.28
C ARG A 147 -2.82 -1.31 0.43
N GLY A 148 -2.81 -1.42 1.75
CA GLY A 148 -4.01 -1.28 2.55
C GLY A 148 -3.72 -1.35 4.04
N ASP A 149 -4.78 -1.24 4.83
CA ASP A 149 -4.75 -1.38 6.29
C ASP A 149 -5.32 -2.72 6.76
N GLY A 150 -5.67 -2.82 8.05
CA GLY A 150 -6.22 -4.05 8.64
C GLY A 150 -7.52 -4.49 8.00
N GLU A 151 -8.42 -3.54 7.71
CA GLU A 151 -9.70 -3.82 7.06
C GLU A 151 -9.47 -4.34 5.64
N ASP A 152 -8.57 -3.72 4.88
CA ASP A 152 -8.20 -4.17 3.54
C ASP A 152 -7.65 -5.60 3.55
N VAL A 153 -6.77 -5.94 4.51
CA VAL A 153 -6.23 -7.30 4.66
C VAL A 153 -7.35 -8.31 4.93
N TRP A 154 -8.29 -7.96 5.80
CA TRP A 154 -9.43 -8.81 6.13
C TRP A 154 -10.31 -9.06 4.90
N GLN A 155 -10.64 -8.02 4.14
CA GLN A 155 -11.44 -8.13 2.91
C GLN A 155 -10.74 -8.98 1.84
N ILE A 156 -9.43 -8.76 1.65
CA ILE A 156 -8.61 -9.52 0.70
C ILE A 156 -8.55 -11.00 1.08
N ALA A 157 -8.35 -11.31 2.36
CA ALA A 157 -8.32 -12.69 2.83
C ALA A 157 -9.69 -13.38 2.66
N ALA A 158 -10.80 -12.66 2.87
CA ALA A 158 -12.14 -13.18 2.63
C ALA A 158 -12.41 -13.43 1.13
N GLN A 159 -11.96 -12.54 0.26
CA GLN A 159 -12.16 -12.65 -1.19
C GLN A 159 -11.29 -13.74 -1.83
N HIS A 160 -10.02 -13.83 -1.44
CA HIS A 160 -9.04 -14.72 -2.07
C HIS A 160 -8.88 -16.07 -1.37
N GLN A 161 -9.34 -16.18 -0.11
CA GLN A 161 -9.27 -17.40 0.70
C GLN A 161 -7.88 -18.08 0.66
N PRO A 162 -6.80 -17.37 1.02
CA PRO A 162 -5.46 -17.95 0.97
C PRO A 162 -5.34 -19.14 1.93
N ASP A 163 -4.65 -20.19 1.50
CA ASP A 163 -4.37 -21.37 2.34
C ASP A 163 -3.51 -21.01 3.55
N VAL A 164 -2.64 -20.01 3.39
CA VAL A 164 -1.68 -19.57 4.41
C VAL A 164 -1.59 -18.06 4.47
N ILE A 165 -1.54 -17.51 5.68
CA ILE A 165 -1.31 -16.08 5.89
C ILE A 165 0.04 -15.87 6.55
N PHE A 166 0.83 -14.94 6.02
CA PHE A 166 2.10 -14.49 6.58
C PHE A 166 1.95 -13.03 7.00
N LEU A 167 2.10 -12.77 8.30
CA LEU A 167 2.05 -11.42 8.86
C LEU A 167 3.41 -11.06 9.44
N ASP A 168 3.92 -9.87 9.13
CA ASP A 168 4.93 -9.28 9.98
C ASP A 168 4.36 -8.90 11.35
N PHE A 169 5.24 -8.81 12.35
CA PHE A 169 4.88 -8.42 13.70
C PHE A 169 5.03 -6.93 13.97
N ASP A 170 6.21 -6.35 13.77
CA ASP A 170 6.53 -5.01 14.24
C ASP A 170 5.92 -3.97 13.29
N ARG A 171 5.11 -3.04 13.78
CA ARG A 171 4.33 -2.05 13.00
C ARG A 171 3.25 -2.60 12.07
N THR A 172 3.30 -3.90 11.77
CA THR A 172 2.24 -4.62 11.04
C THR A 172 1.17 -5.13 11.99
N LEU A 173 1.32 -6.33 12.60
CA LEU A 173 0.35 -6.85 13.57
C LEU A 173 0.34 -6.04 14.88
N CYS A 174 1.49 -5.61 15.37
CA CYS A 174 1.65 -4.90 16.64
C CYS A 174 2.26 -3.50 16.46
N THR A 175 1.93 -2.55 17.32
CA THR A 175 2.53 -1.19 17.32
C THR A 175 4.02 -1.15 17.73
N THR A 176 4.62 -2.29 18.07
CA THR A 176 6.01 -2.40 18.49
C THR A 176 6.96 -1.83 17.44
N LYS A 177 8.01 -1.13 17.91
CA LYS A 177 9.11 -0.70 17.02
C LYS A 177 9.99 -1.90 16.67
N ALA A 178 10.52 -1.93 15.45
CA ALA A 178 11.38 -3.00 14.96
C ALA A 178 12.38 -3.52 16.00
N GLY A 179 12.26 -4.80 16.36
CA GLY A 179 13.16 -5.51 17.28
C GLY A 179 12.93 -5.26 18.79
N ALA A 180 11.96 -4.44 19.17
CA ALA A 180 11.62 -4.24 20.58
C ALA A 180 10.80 -5.42 21.13
N SER A 181 10.83 -5.62 22.46
CA SER A 181 9.94 -6.60 23.10
C SER A 181 8.53 -6.02 23.18
N PRO A 182 7.47 -6.75 22.78
CA PRO A 182 6.10 -6.28 22.96
C PRO A 182 5.67 -6.26 24.45
N LEU A 183 6.44 -6.88 25.35
CA LEU A 183 6.19 -6.85 26.79
C LEU A 183 6.68 -5.56 27.47
N SER A 184 7.42 -4.72 26.73
CA SER A 184 8.03 -3.51 27.24
C SER A 184 7.32 -2.26 26.72
N GLY A 185 6.37 -1.73 27.49
CA GLY A 185 5.63 -0.51 27.16
C GLY A 185 4.17 -0.77 26.77
N ASN A 186 3.49 0.28 26.33
CA ASN A 186 2.08 0.21 25.92
C ASN A 186 1.99 -0.06 24.42
N HIS A 187 1.89 -1.34 24.08
CA HIS A 187 1.73 -1.81 22.70
C HIS A 187 0.33 -2.38 22.50
N SER A 188 -0.27 -2.07 21.35
CA SER A 188 -1.53 -2.67 20.92
C SER A 188 -1.36 -3.49 19.64
N LEU A 189 -2.25 -4.48 19.49
CA LEU A 189 -2.43 -5.24 18.26
C LEU A 189 -3.44 -4.52 17.34
N ASP A 190 -3.32 -4.76 16.04
CA ASP A 190 -4.32 -4.36 15.05
C ASP A 190 -5.55 -5.27 15.14
N SER A 191 -6.74 -4.72 15.36
CA SER A 191 -7.95 -5.49 15.65
C SER A 191 -8.38 -6.39 14.50
N ASP A 192 -8.24 -5.92 13.26
CA ASP A 192 -8.67 -6.67 12.08
C ASP A 192 -7.71 -7.83 11.81
N LEU A 193 -6.41 -7.61 12.02
CA LEU A 193 -5.40 -8.68 11.94
C LEU A 193 -5.51 -9.70 13.09
N VAL A 194 -5.98 -9.28 14.27
CA VAL A 194 -6.32 -10.22 15.37
C VAL A 194 -7.52 -11.08 15.00
N ALA A 195 -8.59 -10.49 14.45
CA ALA A 195 -9.75 -11.23 13.99
C ALA A 195 -9.37 -12.23 12.89
N LEU A 196 -8.54 -11.80 11.93
CA LEU A 196 -7.95 -12.64 10.89
C LEU A 196 -7.21 -13.86 11.49
N CYS A 197 -6.39 -13.63 12.53
CA CYS A 197 -5.71 -14.70 13.25
C CYS A 197 -6.68 -15.72 13.87
N GLY A 198 -7.90 -15.33 14.25
CA GLY A 198 -8.91 -16.23 14.79
C GLY A 198 -9.67 -17.03 13.72
N MET A 199 -9.76 -16.52 12.50
CA MET A 199 -10.58 -17.09 11.42
C MET A 199 -9.82 -18.05 10.49
N HIS A 200 -8.49 -17.91 10.40
CA HIS A 200 -7.69 -18.70 9.48
C HIS A 200 -7.00 -19.88 10.18
N GLN A 201 -6.96 -21.03 9.51
CA GLN A 201 -6.39 -22.27 10.08
C GLN A 201 -4.86 -22.26 10.16
N ARG A 202 -4.19 -21.48 9.31
CA ARG A 202 -2.72 -21.42 9.25
C ARG A 202 -2.24 -19.99 9.05
N VAL A 203 -1.72 -19.42 10.14
CA VAL A 203 -1.13 -18.09 10.15
C VAL A 203 0.29 -18.18 10.68
N TYR A 204 1.23 -17.54 9.97
CA TYR A 204 2.61 -17.40 10.40
C TYR A 204 2.88 -15.94 10.72
N ILE A 205 3.37 -15.69 11.93
CA ILE A 205 3.98 -14.40 12.27
C ILE A 205 5.45 -14.48 11.88
N VAL A 206 5.80 -13.86 10.76
CA VAL A 206 7.15 -13.89 10.17
C VAL A 206 7.88 -12.60 10.53
N THR A 207 8.84 -12.68 11.44
CA THR A 207 9.50 -11.49 12.00
C THR A 207 11.02 -11.57 11.92
N ARG A 208 11.68 -10.40 11.86
CA ARG A 208 13.13 -10.26 12.11
C ARG A 208 13.49 -10.16 13.59
N ASN A 209 12.49 -10.01 14.45
CA ASN A 209 12.67 -9.89 15.88
C ASN A 209 13.14 -11.24 16.46
N SER A 210 14.21 -11.23 17.24
CA SER A 210 14.76 -12.45 17.86
C SER A 210 14.03 -12.84 19.15
N ARG A 211 13.10 -12.00 19.62
CA ARG A 211 12.27 -12.21 20.82
C ARG A 211 10.98 -12.95 20.50
N SER A 212 11.07 -14.06 19.76
CA SER A 212 9.90 -14.84 19.35
C SER A 212 9.08 -15.36 20.53
N GLU A 213 9.73 -15.69 21.64
CA GLU A 213 9.07 -16.09 22.90
C GLU A 213 8.23 -14.97 23.50
N ASP A 214 8.79 -13.76 23.65
CA ASP A 214 8.06 -12.57 24.12
C ASP A 214 6.84 -12.30 23.22
N ILE A 215 7.01 -12.43 21.91
CA ILE A 215 5.94 -12.26 20.92
C ILE A 215 4.85 -13.31 21.11
N ALA A 216 5.20 -14.60 21.14
CA ALA A 216 4.23 -15.67 21.32
C ALA A 216 3.46 -15.51 22.65
N PHE A 217 4.15 -15.19 23.73
CA PHE A 217 3.53 -14.92 25.03
C PHE A 217 2.57 -13.72 24.97
N PHE A 218 2.99 -12.60 24.37
CA PHE A 218 2.16 -11.41 24.21
C PHE A 218 0.89 -11.69 23.40
N LEU A 219 1.00 -12.45 22.31
CA LEU A 219 -0.14 -12.85 21.48
C LEU A 219 -1.14 -13.72 22.27
N ARG A 220 -0.64 -14.67 23.09
CA ARG A 220 -1.50 -15.49 23.98
C ARG A 220 -2.23 -14.65 25.02
N GLN A 221 -1.58 -13.64 25.59
CA GLN A 221 -2.23 -12.72 26.53
C GLN A 221 -3.40 -11.93 25.87
N HIS A 222 -3.37 -11.77 24.56
CA HIS A 222 -4.42 -11.14 23.76
C HIS A 222 -5.40 -12.14 23.13
N GLY A 223 -5.43 -13.39 23.61
CA GLY A 223 -6.40 -14.40 23.17
C GLY A 223 -6.06 -15.07 21.83
N ILE A 224 -4.88 -14.83 21.26
CA ILE A 224 -4.43 -15.51 20.04
C ILE A 224 -3.73 -16.80 20.41
N SER A 225 -4.13 -17.91 19.79
CA SER A 225 -3.53 -19.24 19.99
C SER A 225 -2.18 -19.36 19.29
N ALA A 226 -1.20 -18.57 19.74
CA ALA A 226 0.14 -18.49 19.20
C ALA A 226 1.09 -19.52 19.82
N ARG A 227 1.92 -20.15 18.98
CA ARG A 227 2.94 -21.12 19.39
C ARG A 227 4.28 -20.88 18.70
N LEU A 228 5.33 -21.42 19.29
CA LEU A 228 6.66 -21.51 18.69
C LEU A 228 6.80 -22.81 17.89
N LYS A 229 7.79 -22.86 16.99
CA LYS A 229 8.11 -24.05 16.19
C LYS A 229 8.51 -25.24 17.08
N GLU A 230 9.31 -24.97 18.11
CA GLU A 230 9.83 -26.00 19.04
C GLU A 230 8.71 -26.64 19.87
N GLU A 231 7.64 -25.88 20.16
CA GLU A 231 6.48 -26.38 20.90
C GLU A 231 5.64 -27.38 20.08
N GLN A 232 5.70 -27.36 18.74
CA GLN A 232 5.03 -28.36 17.90
C GLN A 232 5.66 -29.75 18.01
N ALA A 233 7.00 -29.83 18.11
CA ALA A 233 7.70 -31.10 18.16
C ALA A 233 7.41 -31.89 19.45
N HIS A 234 6.99 -31.19 20.51
CA HIS A 234 6.68 -31.78 21.82
C HIS A 234 5.18 -31.89 22.12
N ALA A 235 4.31 -31.31 21.29
CA ALA A 235 2.87 -31.41 21.46
C ALA A 235 2.38 -32.78 20.97
N SER A 236 2.26 -33.75 21.89
CA SER A 236 1.52 -34.99 21.65
C SER A 236 0.09 -34.67 21.19
N GLU A 237 -0.45 -35.48 20.27
CA GLU A 237 -1.79 -35.31 19.66
C GLU A 237 -2.95 -35.20 20.68
N ALA A 238 -2.70 -35.49 21.95
CA ALA A 238 -3.69 -35.54 23.02
C ALA A 238 -4.12 -34.18 23.60
N SER A 239 -3.41 -33.06 23.37
CA SER A 239 -3.69 -31.81 24.12
C SER A 239 -4.71 -30.86 23.49
N GLY A 240 -5.24 -31.13 22.27
CA GLY A 240 -6.29 -30.32 21.63
C GLY A 240 -5.93 -28.87 21.28
N LEU A 241 -4.81 -28.34 21.79
CA LEU A 241 -4.28 -27.00 21.53
C LEU A 241 -3.42 -27.01 20.27
N ARG A 242 -4.03 -27.28 19.11
CA ARG A 242 -3.38 -26.94 17.83
C ARG A 242 -3.51 -25.43 17.62
N GLY A 243 -2.54 -24.68 18.16
CA GLY A 243 -2.42 -23.25 17.86
C GLY A 243 -2.35 -23.03 16.36
N ASN A 244 -3.27 -22.25 15.80
CA ASN A 244 -3.34 -21.96 14.38
C ASN A 244 -2.35 -20.86 13.95
N VAL A 245 -1.76 -20.16 14.93
CA VAL A 245 -0.76 -19.10 14.71
C VAL A 245 0.62 -19.59 15.15
N GLU A 246 1.60 -19.52 14.26
CA GLU A 246 2.98 -19.90 14.53
C GLU A 246 3.94 -18.70 14.40
N VAL A 247 4.70 -18.42 15.45
CA VAL A 247 5.66 -17.31 15.47
C VAL A 247 7.03 -17.79 15.01
N ARG A 248 7.54 -17.20 13.93
CA ARG A 248 8.78 -17.61 13.26
C ARG A 248 9.73 -16.43 13.08
N SER A 249 10.91 -16.55 13.70
CA SER A 249 11.97 -15.55 13.58
C SER A 249 12.94 -15.93 12.48
N ILE A 250 12.96 -15.16 11.39
CA ILE A 250 13.84 -15.47 10.25
C ILE A 250 15.32 -15.48 10.65
N LYS A 251 15.70 -14.68 11.66
CA LYS A 251 17.07 -14.66 12.19
C LYS A 251 17.43 -15.95 12.90
N ARG A 252 16.54 -16.48 13.75
CA ARG A 252 16.76 -17.75 14.46
C ARG A 252 16.82 -18.93 13.48
N GLU A 253 16.12 -18.82 12.36
CA GLU A 253 16.08 -19.85 11.32
C GLU A 253 17.16 -19.69 10.25
N GLY A 254 18.05 -18.71 10.36
CA GLY A 254 19.18 -18.53 9.45
C GLY A 254 18.83 -17.89 8.10
N PHE A 255 17.63 -17.33 7.95
CA PHE A 255 17.20 -16.64 6.73
C PHE A 255 17.62 -15.17 6.75
N ARG A 256 18.15 -14.71 5.61
CA ARG A 256 18.48 -13.28 5.40
C ARG A 256 17.27 -12.44 5.00
N SER A 257 16.25 -13.09 4.44
CA SER A 257 15.09 -12.49 3.78
C SER A 257 13.80 -13.14 4.27
N LYS A 258 12.77 -12.32 4.52
CA LYS A 258 11.42 -12.81 4.74
C LYS A 258 10.83 -13.44 3.50
N VAL A 259 11.10 -12.91 2.31
CA VAL A 259 10.62 -13.49 1.04
C VAL A 259 11.04 -14.94 0.92
N ASN A 260 12.33 -15.23 1.02
CA ASN A 260 12.82 -16.62 0.85
C ASN A 260 12.22 -17.55 1.91
N PHE A 261 12.06 -17.06 3.13
CA PHE A 261 11.46 -17.83 4.20
C PHE A 261 9.96 -18.10 3.98
N VAL A 262 9.20 -17.08 3.56
CA VAL A 262 7.78 -17.20 3.18
C VAL A 262 7.60 -18.17 2.02
N LEU A 263 8.45 -18.09 1.00
CA LEU A 263 8.39 -19.01 -0.15
C LEU A 263 8.65 -20.45 0.27
N GLN A 264 9.59 -20.69 1.19
CA GLN A 264 9.79 -22.02 1.75
C GLN A 264 8.56 -22.49 2.54
N LEU A 265 8.05 -21.69 3.47
CA LEU A 265 6.85 -22.06 4.24
C LEU A 265 5.64 -22.31 3.34
N LEU A 266 5.50 -21.56 2.25
CA LEU A 266 4.44 -21.73 1.26
C LEU A 266 4.62 -23.03 0.46
N ALA A 267 5.86 -23.42 0.14
CA ALA A 267 6.16 -24.68 -0.53
C ALA A 267 5.95 -25.90 0.38
N ASP A 268 6.33 -25.77 1.65
CA ASP A 268 6.15 -26.81 2.68
C ASP A 268 4.67 -26.96 3.09
N SER A 269 3.86 -25.94 2.82
CA SER A 269 2.44 -25.95 3.12
C SER A 269 1.67 -26.86 2.16
N MET A 270 0.81 -27.72 2.73
CA MET A 270 -0.11 -28.59 1.99
C MET A 270 0.56 -29.64 1.07
N GLY A 271 1.82 -30.00 1.32
CA GLY A 271 2.46 -31.14 0.66
C GLY A 271 2.83 -30.94 -0.82
N GLY A 272 2.83 -29.71 -1.35
CA GLY A 272 3.24 -29.46 -2.73
C GLY A 272 2.67 -28.20 -3.39
N SER A 273 2.94 -28.08 -4.69
CA SER A 273 3.00 -26.85 -5.51
C SER A 273 1.73 -26.02 -5.73
N GLU A 274 0.67 -26.19 -4.95
CA GLU A 274 -0.63 -25.53 -5.18
C GLU A 274 -1.03 -24.54 -4.08
N ALA A 275 -0.40 -24.55 -2.91
CA ALA A 275 -0.79 -23.67 -1.81
C ALA A 275 -0.70 -22.18 -2.19
N THR A 276 -1.73 -21.44 -1.82
CA THR A 276 -1.85 -19.99 -1.98
C THR A 276 -1.55 -19.25 -0.68
N GLY A 277 -1.01 -18.05 -0.80
CA GLY A 277 -0.56 -17.26 0.33
C GLY A 277 -0.91 -15.78 0.24
N LEU A 278 -1.12 -15.16 1.41
CA LEU A 278 -1.15 -13.70 1.58
C LEU A 278 0.00 -13.27 2.48
N PHE A 279 0.93 -12.47 1.96
CA PHE A 279 2.06 -11.93 2.71
C PHE A 279 1.91 -10.44 2.98
N VAL A 280 1.81 -10.08 4.25
CA VAL A 280 1.54 -8.73 4.75
C VAL A 280 2.74 -8.20 5.54
N ASP A 281 3.26 -7.04 5.16
CA ASP A 281 4.41 -6.40 5.80
C ASP A 281 4.33 -4.87 5.65
N ASP A 282 4.83 -4.10 6.62
CA ASP A 282 4.87 -2.63 6.55
C ASP A 282 6.09 -2.11 5.77
N ASP A 283 7.13 -2.93 5.58
CA ASP A 283 8.29 -2.57 4.76
C ASP A 283 8.19 -3.18 3.36
N ILE A 284 8.01 -2.31 2.37
CA ILE A 284 7.97 -2.67 0.96
C ILE A 284 9.18 -3.49 0.51
N LYS A 285 10.35 -3.34 1.13
CA LYS A 285 11.55 -4.11 0.80
C LYS A 285 11.41 -5.58 1.14
N GLU A 286 10.68 -5.91 2.21
CA GLU A 286 10.40 -7.28 2.62
C GLU A 286 9.41 -7.97 1.68
N LEU A 287 8.61 -7.21 0.93
CA LEU A 287 7.66 -7.73 -0.04
C LEU A 287 8.25 -7.86 -1.46
N THR A 288 9.30 -7.09 -1.78
CA THR A 288 9.75 -6.85 -3.17
C THR A 288 11.20 -7.28 -3.41
N GLU A 289 11.71 -8.25 -2.67
CA GLU A 289 13.00 -8.85 -3.01
C GLU A 289 12.98 -9.44 -4.41
N ASP A 290 13.99 -9.11 -5.20
CA ASP A 290 14.09 -9.60 -6.57
C ASP A 290 14.83 -10.94 -6.58
N CYS A 291 14.07 -12.03 -6.58
CA CYS A 291 14.56 -13.39 -6.75
C CYS A 291 13.68 -14.18 -7.71
N GLU A 292 14.28 -15.15 -8.41
CA GLU A 292 13.61 -15.96 -9.43
C GLU A 292 12.39 -16.71 -8.88
N ALA A 293 12.54 -17.35 -7.72
CA ALA A 293 11.47 -18.08 -7.04
C ALA A 293 10.25 -17.19 -6.74
N LEU A 294 10.46 -15.93 -6.34
CA LEU A 294 9.35 -15.01 -6.12
C LEU A 294 8.63 -14.72 -7.45
N ARG A 295 9.36 -14.47 -8.54
CA ARG A 295 8.75 -14.19 -9.84
C ARG A 295 7.89 -15.36 -10.33
N GLU A 296 8.35 -16.59 -10.15
CA GLU A 296 7.60 -17.81 -10.51
C GLU A 296 6.31 -17.96 -9.69
N VAL A 297 6.39 -17.76 -8.37
CA VAL A 297 5.23 -17.86 -7.47
C VAL A 297 4.21 -16.74 -7.76
N LEU A 298 4.67 -15.53 -8.11
CA LEU A 298 3.79 -14.44 -8.52
C LEU A 298 3.15 -14.70 -9.89
N ALA A 299 3.90 -15.25 -10.85
CA ALA A 299 3.41 -15.56 -12.19
C ALA A 299 2.38 -16.70 -12.18
N SER A 300 2.62 -17.76 -11.40
CA SER A 300 1.66 -18.85 -11.16
C SER A 300 0.47 -18.41 -10.32
N GLY A 301 0.61 -17.28 -9.62
CA GLY A 301 -0.46 -16.64 -8.92
C GLY A 301 -0.76 -17.16 -7.54
N ARG A 302 0.24 -17.77 -6.94
CA ARG A 302 0.14 -18.42 -5.63
C ARG A 302 0.40 -17.47 -4.46
N LEU A 303 0.97 -16.30 -4.68
CA LEU A 303 1.23 -15.34 -3.61
C LEU A 303 0.64 -13.98 -3.94
N LEU A 304 -0.16 -13.46 -3.02
CA LEU A 304 -0.55 -12.06 -2.95
C LEU A 304 0.27 -11.37 -1.87
N ARG A 305 0.70 -10.14 -2.14
CA ARG A 305 1.48 -9.35 -1.19
C ARG A 305 0.73 -8.06 -0.87
N LEU A 306 0.78 -7.62 0.37
CA LEU A 306 0.17 -6.38 0.81
C LEU A 306 1.16 -5.56 1.64
N LEU A 307 1.41 -4.32 1.18
CA LEU A 307 2.09 -3.29 1.96
C LEU A 307 1.12 -2.73 2.99
N PHE A 308 1.33 -3.09 4.25
CA PHE A 308 0.48 -2.68 5.36
C PHE A 308 0.71 -1.23 5.73
N VAL A 309 -0.37 -0.50 5.96
CA VAL A 309 -0.34 0.86 6.46
C VAL A 309 -1.37 0.98 7.56
N ARG A 310 -0.89 1.16 8.79
CA ARG A 310 -1.75 1.25 9.96
C ARG A 310 -2.66 2.49 9.89
N SER A 311 -3.97 2.28 9.99
CA SER A 311 -4.97 3.37 10.00
C SER A 311 -4.74 4.28 11.20
N GLY A 312 -4.71 5.60 10.97
CA GLY A 312 -4.55 6.60 12.05
C GLY A 312 -3.11 6.84 12.53
N GLY A 313 -2.11 6.16 11.98
CA GLY A 313 -0.70 6.50 12.20
C GLY A 313 -0.34 7.80 11.48
N LYS A 314 0.19 8.79 12.20
CA LYS A 314 0.95 9.88 11.54
C LYS A 314 2.20 9.23 10.92
N GLU A 315 2.36 9.35 9.60
CA GLU A 315 3.63 9.08 8.90
C GLU A 315 4.80 9.84 9.55
#